data_AF-A0A7R9XW43-F1
#
_entry.id   AF-A0A7R9XW43-F1
#
_cell.length_a   1.000
_cell.length_b   1.000
_cell.length_c   1.000
_cell.angle_alpha   90.00
_cell.angle_beta   90.00
_cell.angle_gamma   90.00
#
_symmetry.space_group_name_H-M   'P 1'
#
loop_
_entity.id
_entity.type
_entity.pdbx_description
1 polymer ?
#
loop_
_entity_poly.entity_id
_entity_poly.type
_entity_poly.pdbx_seq_one_letter_code
_entity_poly.pdbx_strand_id
1 'polypeptide(L)'
;ANDQGNRITPSYVAFTDDERLIGDAAKNQATVNPTRTIFDVKRLIGRNYADKEVQRDAKLVPYKITSKDGKPMVSVEIAGGKTKSFSPEEISAMILTKMKETAEAYLGKDVSSAVVTVPAYFNDAQRQATKDAGTI
;
A
#
# COMPACT_ATOMS: atom_id res chain seq x y z
N ALA A 1 -9.41 -11.93 -14.31
CA ALA A 1 -8.02 -11.43 -14.40
C ALA A 1 -8.05 -9.93 -14.13
N ASN A 2 -6.94 -9.29 -13.78
CA ASN A 2 -6.88 -7.83 -13.76
C ASN A 2 -6.95 -7.28 -15.21
N ASP A 3 -6.94 -5.95 -15.33
CA ASP A 3 -6.99 -5.22 -16.60
C ASP A 3 -5.80 -5.52 -17.55
N GLN A 4 -4.74 -6.16 -17.06
CA GLN A 4 -3.61 -6.64 -17.87
C GLN A 4 -3.63 -8.15 -18.15
N GLY A 5 -4.70 -8.86 -17.76
CA GLY A 5 -4.81 -10.30 -17.97
C GLY A 5 -4.10 -11.17 -16.90
N ASN A 6 -3.52 -10.56 -15.86
CA ASN A 6 -2.85 -11.27 -14.77
C ASN A 6 -3.85 -11.79 -13.73
N ARG A 7 -3.52 -12.93 -13.10
CA ARG A 7 -4.30 -13.51 -11.98
C ARG A 7 -3.84 -13.05 -10.60
N ILE A 8 -2.68 -12.39 -10.54
CA ILE A 8 -2.13 -11.77 -9.34
C ILE A 8 -1.77 -10.32 -9.70
N THR A 9 -2.08 -9.40 -8.80
CA THR A 9 -1.73 -7.97 -8.96
C THR A 9 -0.64 -7.64 -7.95
N PRO A 10 0.50 -7.05 -8.36
CA PRO A 10 1.53 -6.62 -7.43
C PRO A 10 1.00 -5.64 -6.38
N SER A 11 1.41 -5.79 -5.13
CA SER A 11 1.07 -4.85 -4.05
C SER A 11 1.96 -3.60 -4.11
N TYR A 12 1.84 -2.84 -5.20
CA TYR A 12 2.61 -1.64 -5.49
C TYR A 12 1.66 -0.46 -5.65
N VAL A 13 2.05 0.70 -5.12
CA VAL A 13 1.41 2.00 -5.37
C VAL A 13 2.50 2.96 -5.81
N ALA A 14 2.27 3.75 -6.86
CA ALA A 14 3.18 4.79 -7.26
C ALA A 14 2.44 6.11 -7.44
N PHE A 15 3.10 7.21 -7.08
CA PHE A 15 2.60 8.55 -7.32
C PHE A 15 3.41 9.18 -8.44
N THR A 16 2.73 9.60 -9.50
CA THR A 16 3.29 10.43 -10.56
C THR A 16 2.76 11.86 -10.40
N ASP A 17 3.14 12.74 -11.32
CA ASP A 17 2.64 14.12 -11.30
C ASP A 17 1.22 14.25 -11.83
N ASP A 18 0.75 13.23 -12.57
CA ASP A 18 -0.57 13.21 -13.19
C ASP A 18 -1.54 12.33 -12.41
N GLU A 19 -1.08 11.18 -11.92
CA GLU A 19 -1.97 10.16 -11.39
C GLU A 19 -1.34 9.28 -10.30
N ARG A 20 -2.18 8.42 -9.70
CA ARG A 20 -1.78 7.36 -8.79
C ARG A 20 -1.90 6.03 -9.51
N LEU A 21 -0.77 5.36 -9.69
CA LEU A 21 -0.69 4.03 -10.28
C LEU A 21 -0.76 2.96 -9.19
N ILE A 22 -1.43 1.84 -9.46
CA ILE A 22 -1.53 0.70 -8.54
C ILE A 22 -1.34 -0.58 -9.34
N GLY A 23 -0.68 -1.58 -8.74
CA GLY A 23 -0.51 -2.89 -9.38
C GLY A 23 0.65 -2.93 -10.37
N ASP A 24 0.41 -3.57 -11.51
CA ASP A 24 1.43 -3.79 -12.54
C ASP A 24 2.00 -2.46 -13.07
N ALA A 25 1.15 -1.45 -13.29
CA ALA A 25 1.57 -0.13 -13.73
C ALA A 25 2.57 0.53 -12.76
N ALA A 26 2.29 0.46 -11.45
CA ALA A 26 3.20 0.97 -10.42
C ALA A 26 4.52 0.19 -10.36
N LYS A 27 4.47 -1.14 -10.46
CA LYS A 27 5.67 -1.99 -10.46
C LYS A 27 6.57 -1.73 -11.67
N ASN A 28 6.00 -1.57 -12.86
CA ASN A 28 6.76 -1.41 -14.10
C ASN A 28 7.64 -0.15 -14.12
N GLN A 29 7.25 0.89 -13.41
CA GLN A 29 8.00 2.15 -13.32
C GLN A 29 8.85 2.29 -12.04
N ALA A 30 8.94 1.25 -11.21
CA ALA A 30 9.65 1.32 -9.92
C ALA A 30 11.14 1.66 -10.05
N THR A 31 11.79 1.32 -11.16
CA THR A 31 13.21 1.63 -11.40
C THR A 31 13.45 3.08 -11.83
N VAL A 32 12.46 3.71 -12.49
CA VAL A 32 12.57 5.11 -12.96
C VAL A 32 12.04 6.11 -11.94
N ASN A 33 11.14 5.69 -11.05
CA ASN A 33 10.54 6.52 -10.00
C ASN A 33 10.60 5.84 -8.62
N PRO A 34 11.79 5.47 -8.13
CA PRO A 34 11.92 4.59 -6.96
C PRO A 34 11.41 5.23 -5.66
N THR A 35 11.61 6.54 -5.46
CA THR A 35 11.28 7.23 -4.20
C THR A 35 9.78 7.48 -4.04
N ARG A 36 9.00 7.47 -5.13
CA ARG A 36 7.54 7.64 -5.13
C ARG A 36 6.80 6.34 -5.45
N THR A 37 7.50 5.21 -5.40
CA THR A 37 6.93 3.86 -5.61
C THR A 37 7.02 3.03 -4.34
N ILE A 38 5.87 2.73 -3.77
CA ILE A 38 5.69 2.08 -2.48
C ILE A 38 5.35 0.62 -2.72
N PHE A 39 6.08 -0.26 -2.04
CA PHE A 39 5.87 -1.70 -2.00
C PHE A 39 6.17 -2.20 -0.58
N ASP A 40 5.96 -3.48 -0.29
CA ASP A 40 6.26 -4.07 1.03
C ASP A 40 5.60 -3.37 2.23
N VAL A 41 4.57 -2.55 2.02
CA VAL A 41 3.91 -1.76 3.08
C VAL A 41 3.29 -2.64 4.17
N LYS A 42 2.93 -3.89 3.83
CA LYS A 42 2.47 -4.91 4.79
C LYS A 42 3.51 -5.22 5.88
N ARG A 43 4.80 -4.92 5.67
CA ARG A 43 5.82 -5.03 6.70
C ARG A 43 5.68 -3.98 7.80
N LEU A 44 5.05 -2.84 7.50
CA LEU A 44 4.89 -1.68 8.39
C LEU A 44 3.53 -1.64 9.10
N ILE A 45 2.50 -2.26 8.52
CA ILE A 45 1.13 -2.19 9.01
C ILE A 45 1.01 -2.65 10.47
N GLY A 46 0.33 -1.86 11.31
CA GLY A 46 0.14 -2.13 12.74
C GLY A 46 1.40 -2.18 13.61
N ARG A 47 2.55 -1.69 13.13
CA ARG A 47 3.81 -1.60 13.89
C ARG A 47 4.05 -0.19 14.45
N ASN A 48 4.99 -0.09 15.39
CA ASN A 48 5.52 1.19 15.81
C ASN A 48 6.75 1.56 14.98
N TYR A 49 6.96 2.85 14.75
CA TYR A 49 8.12 3.34 14.02
C TYR A 49 9.43 2.91 14.68
N ALA A 50 9.47 2.86 16.00
CA ALA A 50 10.66 2.47 16.77
C ALA A 50 10.99 0.96 16.73
N ASP A 51 10.11 0.12 16.16
CA ASP A 51 10.36 -1.32 16.06
C ASP A 51 11.63 -1.59 15.23
N LYS A 52 12.45 -2.55 15.68
CA LYS A 52 13.74 -2.87 15.02
C LYS A 52 13.53 -3.30 13.58
N GLU A 53 12.46 -4.03 13.29
CA GLU A 53 12.08 -4.45 11.95
C GLU A 53 11.77 -3.24 11.06
N VAL A 54 11.01 -2.25 11.57
CA VAL A 54 10.68 -1.03 10.81
C VAL A 54 11.93 -0.22 10.51
N GLN A 55 12.82 -0.06 11.50
CA GLN A 55 14.09 0.64 11.31
C GLN A 55 15.05 -0.09 10.37
N ARG A 56 15.00 -1.42 10.30
CA ARG A 56 15.75 -2.21 9.33
C ARG A 56 15.18 -2.03 7.92
N ASP A 57 13.87 -2.19 7.76
CA ASP A 57 13.20 -2.12 6.47
C ASP A 57 13.30 -0.71 5.86
N ALA A 58 13.25 0.34 6.70
CA ALA A 58 13.46 1.73 6.27
C ALA A 58 14.81 1.99 5.60
N LYS A 59 15.83 1.15 5.84
CA LYS A 59 17.15 1.25 5.19
C LYS A 59 17.22 0.50 3.86
N LEU A 60 16.26 -0.37 3.59
CA LEU A 60 16.25 -1.26 2.43
C LEU A 60 15.31 -0.77 1.32
N VAL A 61 14.35 0.09 1.67
CA VAL A 61 13.39 0.65 0.71
C VAL A 61 13.85 2.02 0.20
N PRO A 62 13.51 2.37 -1.06
CA PRO A 62 13.93 3.64 -1.66
C PRO A 62 13.07 4.85 -1.24
N TYR A 63 11.85 4.62 -0.73
CA TYR A 63 10.95 5.68 -0.28
C TYR A 63 11.16 6.00 1.21
N LYS A 64 10.75 7.21 1.62
CA LYS A 64 10.99 7.68 2.99
C LYS A 64 9.94 7.12 3.94
N ILE A 65 10.39 6.50 5.03
CA ILE A 65 9.54 6.15 6.18
C ILE A 65 9.81 7.18 7.28
N THR A 66 8.76 7.83 7.77
CA THR A 66 8.82 8.81 8.86
C THR A 66 7.98 8.35 10.05
N SER A 67 8.10 9.07 11.18
CA SER A 67 7.26 8.83 12.36
C SER A 67 6.20 9.92 12.46
N LYS A 68 4.95 9.52 12.75
CA LYS A 68 3.90 10.42 13.22
C LYS A 68 3.23 9.77 14.42
N ASP A 69 3.27 10.43 15.57
CA ASP A 69 2.72 9.93 16.83
C ASP A 69 3.20 8.50 17.18
N GLY A 70 4.47 8.21 16.87
CA GLY A 70 5.10 6.91 17.09
C GLY A 70 4.78 5.84 16.03
N LYS A 71 3.87 6.11 15.09
CA LYS A 71 3.52 5.19 13.99
C LYS A 71 4.36 5.47 12.74
N PRO A 72 4.74 4.43 11.98
CA PRO A 72 5.44 4.62 10.73
C PRO A 72 4.50 5.18 9.67
N MET A 73 4.99 6.17 8.91
CA MET A 73 4.29 6.80 7.81
C MET A 73 5.15 6.70 6.55
N VAL A 74 4.53 6.47 5.40
CA VAL A 74 5.19 6.52 4.09
C VAL A 74 5.10 7.95 3.56
N SER A 75 6.23 8.64 3.49
CA SER A 75 6.34 10.03 3.06
C SER A 75 6.83 10.10 1.63
N VAL A 76 6.02 10.67 0.74
CA VAL A 76 6.24 10.64 -0.71
C VAL A 76 5.93 11.99 -1.31
N GLU A 77 6.68 12.34 -2.35
CA GLU A 77 6.33 13.49 -3.17
C GLU A 77 5.14 13.13 -4.07
N ILE A 78 4.17 14.02 -4.15
CA ILE A 78 3.02 13.96 -5.05
C ILE A 78 3.06 15.15 -6.01
N ALA A 79 2.13 15.18 -6.97
CA ALA A 79 1.95 16.24 -7.94
C ALA A 79 2.18 17.66 -7.37
N GLY A 80 2.96 18.47 -8.09
CA GLY A 80 3.31 19.83 -7.70
C GLY A 80 4.36 19.94 -6.60
N GLY A 81 5.20 18.91 -6.42
CA GLY A 81 6.33 18.91 -5.47
C GLY A 81 5.91 18.84 -4.00
N LYS A 82 4.63 18.56 -3.72
CA LYS A 82 4.12 18.50 -2.34
C LYS A 82 4.49 17.18 -1.72
N THR A 83 5.02 17.19 -0.50
CA THR A 83 5.22 15.95 0.27
C THR A 83 3.93 15.59 1.01
N LYS A 84 3.43 14.37 0.78
CA LYS A 84 2.31 13.80 1.53
C LYS A 84 2.78 12.58 2.32
N SER A 85 2.22 12.41 3.51
CA SER A 85 2.48 11.22 4.35
C SER A 85 1.22 10.37 4.39
N PHE A 86 1.37 9.08 4.12
CA PHE A 86 0.31 8.09 4.15
C PHE A 86 0.59 7.05 5.21
N SER A 87 -0.44 6.59 5.91
CA SER A 87 -0.30 5.46 6.82
C SER A 87 -0.17 4.15 6.01
N PRO A 88 0.42 3.10 6.59
CA PRO A 88 0.45 1.79 5.95
C PRO A 88 -0.94 1.24 5.59
N GLU A 89 -1.96 1.60 6.38
CA GLU A 89 -3.36 1.27 6.16
C GLU A 89 -3.89 1.98 4.92
N GLU A 90 -3.62 3.28 4.73
CA GLU A 90 -4.06 4.03 3.53
C GLU A 90 -3.44 3.46 2.24
N ILE A 91 -2.14 3.11 2.26
CA ILE A 91 -1.51 2.47 1.08
C ILE A 91 -2.11 1.08 0.83
N SER A 92 -2.37 0.31 1.89
CA SER A 92 -3.02 -1.00 1.78
C SER A 92 -4.45 -0.88 1.25
N ALA A 93 -5.18 0.16 1.65
CA ALA A 93 -6.53 0.47 1.16
C ALA A 93 -6.53 0.71 -0.34
N MET A 94 -5.58 1.49 -0.87
CA MET A 94 -5.44 1.69 -2.32
C MET A 94 -5.27 0.37 -3.07
N ILE A 95 -4.46 -0.56 -2.53
CA ILE A 95 -4.28 -1.89 -3.11
C ILE A 95 -5.59 -2.69 -3.06
N LEU A 96 -6.31 -2.65 -1.94
CA LEU A 96 -7.61 -3.32 -1.79
C LEU A 96 -8.68 -2.72 -2.72
N THR A 97 -8.67 -1.42 -2.95
CA THR A 97 -9.53 -0.75 -3.94
C THR A 97 -9.26 -1.31 -5.34
N LYS A 98 -7.99 -1.46 -5.75
CA LYS A 98 -7.67 -2.07 -7.06
C LYS A 98 -8.17 -3.52 -7.17
N MET A 99 -8.11 -4.29 -6.07
CA MET A 99 -8.66 -5.65 -6.04
C MET A 99 -10.19 -5.66 -6.11
N LYS A 100 -10.85 -4.70 -5.45
CA LYS A 100 -12.30 -4.49 -5.54
C LYS A 100 -12.70 -4.14 -6.97
N GLU A 101 -12.08 -3.14 -7.58
CA GLU A 101 -12.33 -2.74 -8.98
C GLU A 101 -12.14 -3.92 -9.95
N THR A 102 -11.12 -4.75 -9.72
CA THR A 102 -10.88 -5.96 -10.52
C THR A 102 -12.03 -6.96 -10.38
N ALA A 103 -12.56 -7.14 -9.17
CA ALA A 103 -13.70 -8.03 -8.94
C ALA A 103 -15.00 -7.45 -9.53
N GLU A 104 -15.24 -6.14 -9.38
CA GLU A 104 -16.41 -5.44 -9.92
C GLU A 104 -16.43 -5.47 -11.44
N ALA A 105 -15.28 -5.24 -12.10
CA ALA A 105 -15.14 -5.36 -13.54
C ALA A 105 -15.44 -6.78 -14.05
N TYR A 106 -15.07 -7.80 -13.27
CA TYR A 106 -15.39 -9.20 -13.60
C TYR A 106 -16.86 -9.55 -13.37
N LEU A 107 -17.47 -9.04 -12.29
CA LEU A 107 -18.83 -9.37 -11.88
C LEU A 107 -19.89 -8.49 -12.54
N GLY A 108 -19.53 -7.32 -13.06
CA GLY A 108 -20.44 -6.33 -13.62
C GLY A 108 -21.34 -5.64 -12.58
N LYS A 109 -20.94 -5.62 -11.31
CA LYS A 109 -21.69 -5.03 -10.19
C LYS A 109 -20.77 -4.67 -9.02
N ASP A 110 -21.28 -3.81 -8.14
CA ASP A 110 -20.57 -3.36 -6.95
C ASP A 110 -20.30 -4.48 -5.93
N VAL A 111 -19.14 -4.41 -5.29
CA VAL A 111 -18.70 -5.32 -4.22
C VAL A 111 -18.56 -4.54 -2.92
N SER A 112 -19.34 -4.92 -1.90
CA SER A 112 -19.39 -4.23 -0.61
C SER A 112 -18.83 -5.03 0.57
N SER A 113 -18.61 -6.33 0.41
CA SER A 113 -18.15 -7.22 1.47
C SER A 113 -16.98 -8.07 0.99
N ALA A 114 -16.00 -8.26 1.86
CA ALA A 114 -14.79 -9.03 1.56
C ALA A 114 -14.27 -9.76 2.79
N VAL A 115 -13.58 -10.87 2.55
CA VAL A 115 -12.74 -11.54 3.54
C VAL A 115 -11.29 -11.27 3.16
N VAL A 116 -10.54 -10.62 4.05
CA VAL A 116 -9.13 -10.26 3.83
C VAL A 116 -8.23 -11.15 4.68
N THR A 117 -7.26 -11.80 4.04
CA THR A 117 -6.34 -12.73 4.72
C THR A 117 -5.19 -11.98 5.41
N VAL A 118 -4.75 -12.46 6.56
CA VAL A 118 -3.56 -12.00 7.30
C VAL A 118 -2.65 -13.17 7.66
N PRO A 119 -1.34 -12.97 7.85
CA PRO A 119 -0.45 -14.02 8.36
C PRO A 119 -0.92 -14.51 9.74
N ALA A 120 -0.76 -15.80 10.02
CA ALA A 120 -1.18 -16.39 11.28
C ALA A 120 -0.52 -15.71 12.51
N TYR A 121 0.73 -15.26 12.36
CA TYR A 121 1.52 -14.60 13.41
C TYR A 121 1.22 -13.10 13.57
N PHE A 122 0.32 -12.49 12.79
CA PHE A 122 -0.07 -11.10 13.02
C PHE A 122 -0.71 -10.95 14.40
N ASN A 123 -0.23 -9.95 15.15
CA ASN A 123 -0.83 -9.56 16.41
C ASN A 123 -2.14 -8.77 16.19
N ASP A 124 -2.82 -8.42 17.27
CA ASP A 124 -4.12 -7.75 17.22
C ASP A 124 -4.05 -6.37 16.55
N ALA A 125 -2.99 -5.58 16.81
CA ALA A 125 -2.80 -4.27 16.19
C ALA A 125 -2.66 -4.39 14.67
N GLN A 126 -1.91 -5.38 14.18
CA GLN A 126 -1.72 -5.62 12.75
C GLN A 126 -3.00 -6.15 12.08
N ARG A 127 -3.77 -6.99 12.77
CA ARG A 127 -5.08 -7.46 12.31
C ARG A 127 -6.07 -6.31 12.20
N GLN A 128 -6.16 -5.47 13.23
CA GLN A 128 -7.03 -4.30 13.24
C GLN A 128 -6.64 -3.32 12.14
N ALA A 129 -5.36 -2.98 12.00
CA ALA A 129 -4.88 -2.11 10.94
C ALA A 129 -5.19 -2.64 9.53
N THR A 130 -5.09 -3.96 9.32
CA THR A 130 -5.48 -4.58 8.04
C THR A 130 -7.00 -4.49 7.79
N LYS A 131 -7.81 -4.62 8.84
CA LYS A 131 -9.26 -4.44 8.77
C LYS A 131 -9.63 -2.99 8.48
N ASP A 132 -8.95 -2.05 9.12
CA ASP A 132 -9.14 -0.60 8.90
C ASP A 132 -8.81 -0.23 7.45
N ALA A 133 -7.73 -0.80 6.88
CA ALA A 133 -7.42 -0.64 5.46
C ALA A 133 -8.53 -1.12 4.52
N GLY A 134 -9.30 -2.14 4.90
CA GLY A 134 -10.47 -2.58 4.13
C GLY A 134 -11.73 -1.74 4.35
N THR A 135 -11.72 -0.85 5.34
CA THR A 135 -12.85 0.06 5.66
C THR A 135 -12.66 1.45 5.03
N ILE A 136 -11.41 1.86 4.77
CA ILE A 136 -11.02 3.07 4.04
C ILE A 136 -11.41 2.93 2.56
#